data_AF-A0A847W9W2-F1
#
_entry.id   AF-A0A847W9W2-F1
#
_cell.length_a   1.000
_cell.length_b   1.000
_cell.length_c   1.000
_cell.angle_alpha   90.00
_cell.angle_beta   90.00
_cell.angle_gamma   90.00
#
_symmetry.space_group_name_H-M   'P 1'
#
loop_
_entity.id
_entity.type
_entity.pdbx_description
1 polymer ?
#
loop_
_entity_poly.entity_id
_entity_poly.type
_entity_poly.pdbx_seq_one_letter_code
_entity_poly.pdbx_strand_id
1 'polypeptide(L)'
;AEISVLLSKKQHEVAPAVKRVLEELGSLKLSLSEAKKQLAAAKAAAVSQTEGNLLFIETDLDTNTLRELVSLGMNKCTGLCAGFTGTEGDYKYIIGSRQLDMRSIAKDINSALKGRGGGKADMIQGSAACTKKEIEEYFHGKAVF
;
A
#
# COMPACT_ATOMS: atom_id res chain seq x y z
N ALA A 1 -33.41 -14.98 18.25
CA ALA A 1 -34.29 -15.26 17.09
C ALA A 1 -33.78 -14.60 15.81
N GLU A 2 -33.19 -13.41 15.89
CA GLU A 2 -32.73 -12.65 14.71
C GLU A 2 -31.57 -13.34 13.95
N ILE A 3 -30.58 -13.88 14.68
CA ILE A 3 -29.41 -14.57 14.10
C ILE A 3 -29.81 -15.86 13.35
N SER A 4 -30.82 -16.60 13.84
CA SER A 4 -31.37 -17.78 13.15
C SER A 4 -32.03 -17.45 11.81
N VAL A 5 -32.63 -16.26 11.70
CA VAL A 5 -33.25 -15.78 10.43
C VAL A 5 -32.17 -15.35 9.44
N LEU A 6 -31.19 -14.56 9.90
CA LEU A 6 -30.06 -14.12 9.06
C LEU A 6 -29.26 -15.29 8.48
N LEU A 7 -29.07 -16.35 9.26
CA LEU A 7 -28.34 -17.55 8.81
C LEU A 7 -29.24 -18.60 8.16
N SER A 8 -30.57 -18.41 8.16
CA SER A 8 -31.55 -19.41 7.72
C SER A 8 -31.36 -20.78 8.38
N LYS A 9 -31.15 -20.80 9.70
CA LYS A 9 -30.89 -22.01 10.50
C LYS A 9 -31.77 -22.09 11.74
N LYS A 10 -32.10 -23.30 12.20
CA LYS A 10 -32.85 -23.50 13.45
C LYS A 10 -32.00 -23.01 14.63
N GLN A 11 -32.64 -22.57 15.72
CA GLN A 11 -31.92 -21.94 16.86
C GLN A 11 -30.76 -22.81 17.42
N HIS A 12 -30.90 -24.13 17.45
CA HIS A 12 -29.84 -25.04 17.91
C HIS A 12 -28.70 -25.23 16.90
N GLU A 13 -28.91 -24.89 15.63
CA GLU A 13 -27.91 -24.95 14.56
C GLU A 13 -27.18 -23.61 14.34
N VAL A 14 -27.58 -22.56 15.06
CA VAL A 14 -27.00 -21.22 14.90
C VAL A 14 -25.52 -21.19 15.29
N ALA A 15 -25.15 -21.81 16.42
CA ALA A 15 -23.75 -21.82 16.87
C ALA A 15 -22.78 -22.47 15.85
N PRO A 16 -23.03 -23.68 15.33
CA PRO A 16 -22.18 -24.25 14.29
C PRO A 16 -22.23 -23.48 12.97
N ALA A 17 -23.36 -22.86 12.62
CA ALA A 17 -23.47 -22.02 11.42
C ALA A 17 -22.64 -20.74 11.53
N VAL A 18 -22.66 -20.05 12.69
CA VAL A 18 -21.80 -18.88 12.95
C VAL A 18 -20.33 -19.27 12.87
N LYS A 19 -19.94 -20.42 13.45
CA LYS A 19 -18.55 -20.91 13.39
C LYS A 19 -18.09 -21.09 11.94
N ARG A 20 -18.93 -21.72 11.11
CA ARG A 20 -18.64 -21.90 9.68
C ARG A 20 -18.48 -20.56 8.95
N VAL A 21 -19.36 -19.58 9.21
CA VAL A 21 -19.24 -18.24 8.62
C VAL A 21 -17.93 -17.56 9.03
N LEU A 22 -17.50 -17.70 10.29
CA LEU A 22 -16.22 -17.15 10.75
C LEU A 22 -15.02 -17.82 10.08
N GLU A 23 -15.07 -19.14 9.88
CA GLU A 23 -14.04 -19.90 9.16
C GLU A 23 -13.98 -19.51 7.68
N GLU A 24 -15.13 -19.40 7.00
CA GLU A 24 -15.24 -18.94 5.62
C GLU A 24 -14.72 -17.50 5.48
N LEU A 25 -15.11 -16.59 6.38
CA LEU A 25 -14.59 -15.22 6.42
C LEU A 25 -13.06 -15.19 6.59
N GLY A 26 -12.52 -16.07 7.45
CA GLY A 26 -11.08 -16.22 7.64
C GLY A 26 -10.38 -16.65 6.35
N SER A 27 -10.90 -17.68 5.69
CA SER A 27 -10.39 -18.17 4.41
C SER A 27 -10.43 -17.08 3.32
N LEU A 28 -11.57 -16.39 3.18
CA LEU A 28 -11.71 -15.30 2.21
C LEU A 28 -10.71 -14.16 2.46
N LYS A 29 -10.46 -13.79 3.72
CA LYS A 29 -9.46 -12.76 4.07
C LYS A 29 -8.05 -13.18 3.66
N LEU A 30 -7.70 -14.46 3.85
CA LEU A 30 -6.40 -14.99 3.42
C LEU A 30 -6.27 -14.97 1.90
N SER A 31 -7.26 -15.48 1.16
CA SER A 31 -7.26 -15.46 -0.30
C SER A 31 -7.22 -14.04 -0.86
N LEU A 32 -7.92 -13.08 -0.24
CA LEU A 32 -7.88 -11.68 -0.63
C LEU A 32 -6.48 -11.08 -0.43
N SER A 33 -5.81 -11.38 0.69
CA SER A 33 -4.44 -10.92 0.93
C SER A 33 -3.48 -11.49 -0.11
N GLU A 34 -3.61 -12.77 -0.45
CA GLU A 34 -2.77 -13.42 -1.47
C GLU A 34 -3.01 -12.83 -2.87
N ALA A 35 -4.27 -12.63 -3.26
CA ALA A 35 -4.63 -12.00 -4.53
C ALA A 35 -4.08 -10.56 -4.63
N LYS A 36 -4.14 -9.77 -3.55
CA LYS A 36 -3.56 -8.42 -3.49
C LYS A 36 -2.04 -8.44 -3.68
N LYS A 37 -1.34 -9.41 -3.08
CA LYS A 37 0.11 -9.59 -3.28
C LYS A 37 0.44 -9.96 -4.72
N GLN A 38 -0.28 -10.89 -5.31
CA GLN A 38 -0.09 -11.26 -6.71
C GLN A 38 -0.34 -10.08 -7.65
N LEU A 39 -1.38 -9.28 -7.38
CA LEU A 39 -1.67 -8.06 -8.12
C LEU A 39 -0.54 -7.03 -8.00
N ALA A 40 -0.02 -6.81 -6.80
CA ALA A 40 1.11 -5.91 -6.58
C ALA A 40 2.37 -6.39 -7.32
N ALA A 41 2.69 -7.68 -7.26
CA ALA A 41 3.81 -8.26 -8.01
C ALA A 41 3.63 -8.11 -9.53
N ALA A 42 2.42 -8.36 -10.05
CA ALA A 42 2.09 -8.19 -11.46
C ALA A 42 2.22 -6.73 -11.90
N LYS A 43 1.74 -5.77 -11.08
CA LYS A 43 1.91 -4.33 -11.32
C LYS A 43 3.39 -3.95 -11.39
N ALA A 44 4.19 -4.39 -10.41
CA ALA A 44 5.63 -4.14 -10.42
C ALA A 44 6.33 -4.74 -11.65
N ALA A 45 5.90 -5.93 -12.08
CA ALA A 45 6.46 -6.62 -13.25
C ALA A 45 6.06 -5.95 -14.58
N ALA A 46 4.86 -5.35 -14.64
CA ALA A 46 4.38 -4.63 -15.82
C ALA A 46 5.11 -3.30 -16.05
N VAL A 47 5.76 -2.74 -15.02
CA VAL A 47 6.56 -1.52 -15.15
C VAL A 47 7.88 -1.84 -15.86
N SER A 48 8.10 -1.17 -17.00
CA SER A 48 9.37 -1.17 -17.71
C SER A 48 10.45 -0.44 -16.90
N GLN A 49 11.73 -0.69 -17.21
CA GLN A 49 12.81 0.12 -16.65
C GLN A 49 12.52 1.60 -16.91
N THR A 50 12.43 2.36 -15.82
CA THR A 50 12.07 3.77 -15.83
C THR A 50 13.26 4.56 -15.34
N GLU A 51 13.76 5.46 -16.17
CA GLU A 51 14.75 6.44 -15.74
C GLU A 51 14.04 7.51 -14.88
N GLY A 52 14.48 7.67 -13.63
CA GLY A 52 13.89 8.61 -12.68
C GLY A 52 12.95 7.96 -11.66
N ASN A 53 11.87 8.67 -11.32
CA ASN A 53 10.97 8.29 -10.24
C ASN A 53 9.84 7.36 -10.72
N LEU A 54 9.41 6.46 -9.84
CA LEU A 54 8.28 5.58 -10.04
C LEU A 54 7.25 5.81 -8.94
N LEU A 55 5.99 5.99 -9.31
CA LEU A 55 4.90 6.29 -8.38
C LEU A 55 3.77 5.27 -8.55
N PHE A 56 3.39 4.64 -7.45
CA PHE A 56 2.22 3.80 -7.32
C PHE A 56 1.23 4.44 -6.35
N ILE A 57 -0.03 4.57 -6.75
CA ILE A 57 -1.11 5.07 -5.88
C ILE A 57 -2.23 4.04 -5.92
N GLU A 58 -2.50 3.48 -4.75
CA GLU A 58 -3.48 2.43 -4.53
C GLU A 58 -4.48 2.88 -3.46
N THR A 59 -5.66 2.28 -3.43
CA THR A 59 -6.71 2.65 -2.47
C THR A 59 -6.85 1.66 -1.32
N ASP A 60 -6.51 0.39 -1.56
CA ASP A 60 -6.77 -0.70 -0.61
C ASP A 60 -5.62 -1.73 -0.59
N LEU A 61 -4.38 -1.25 -0.50
CA LEU A 61 -3.24 -2.09 -0.15
C LEU A 61 -2.90 -1.95 1.33
N ASP A 62 -2.62 -3.08 1.98
CA ASP A 62 -2.00 -3.07 3.28
C ASP A 62 -0.52 -2.66 3.17
N THR A 63 0.05 -2.23 4.29
CA THR A 63 1.42 -1.69 4.34
C THR A 63 2.48 -2.72 3.94
N ASN A 64 2.26 -4.02 4.17
CA ASN A 64 3.23 -5.05 3.78
C ASN A 64 3.22 -5.25 2.26
N THR A 65 2.03 -5.35 1.66
CA THR A 65 1.89 -5.45 0.21
C THR A 65 2.41 -4.21 -0.51
N LEU A 66 2.17 -3.01 0.05
CA LEU A 66 2.75 -1.76 -0.47
C LEU A 66 4.27 -1.76 -0.38
N ARG A 67 4.85 -2.29 0.72
CA ARG A 67 6.31 -2.40 0.88
C ARG A 67 6.90 -3.29 -0.20
N GLU A 68 6.26 -4.42 -0.46
CA GLU A 68 6.70 -5.38 -1.48
C GLU A 68 6.63 -4.75 -2.88
N LEU A 69 5.53 -4.06 -3.21
CA LEU A 69 5.38 -3.30 -4.46
C LEU A 69 6.52 -2.31 -4.67
N VAL A 70 6.82 -1.49 -3.66
CA VAL A 70 7.90 -0.51 -3.71
C VAL A 70 9.26 -1.19 -3.82
N SER A 71 9.50 -2.27 -3.06
CA SER A 71 10.77 -3.01 -3.11
C SER A 71 11.04 -3.61 -4.50
N LEU A 72 10.00 -4.11 -5.16
CA LEU A 72 10.09 -4.60 -6.53
C LEU A 72 10.30 -3.45 -7.52
N GLY A 73 9.57 -2.34 -7.35
CA GLY A 73 9.70 -1.12 -8.17
C GLY A 73 11.07 -0.45 -8.07
N MET A 74 11.71 -0.46 -6.89
CA MET A 74 13.08 0.03 -6.68
C MET A 74 14.12 -0.67 -7.56
N ASN A 75 13.84 -1.89 -8.05
CA ASN A 75 14.72 -2.61 -8.97
C ASN A 75 14.51 -2.20 -10.43
N LYS A 76 13.48 -1.40 -10.70
CA LYS A 76 13.03 -0.95 -12.02
C LYS A 76 13.19 0.55 -12.23
N CYS A 77 13.55 1.31 -11.21
CA CYS A 77 13.78 2.75 -11.30
C CYS A 77 15.18 3.15 -10.81
N THR A 78 15.72 4.24 -11.36
CA THR A 78 17.01 4.80 -10.91
C THR A 78 16.86 5.82 -9.78
N GLY A 79 15.70 6.50 -9.69
CA GLY A 79 15.40 7.54 -8.70
C GLY A 79 14.65 7.02 -7.47
N LEU A 80 13.52 7.66 -7.15
CA LEU A 80 12.65 7.31 -6.03
C LEU A 80 11.54 6.37 -6.49
N CYS A 81 11.36 5.23 -5.81
CA CYS A 81 10.15 4.43 -5.92
C CYS A 81 9.22 4.77 -4.75
N ALA A 82 8.04 5.30 -5.05
CA ALA A 82 7.06 5.70 -4.07
C ALA A 82 5.76 4.89 -4.25
N GLY A 83 5.23 4.40 -3.15
CA GLY A 83 3.93 3.76 -3.09
C GLY A 83 3.06 4.47 -2.06
N PHE A 84 1.84 4.80 -2.43
CA PHE A 84 0.82 5.37 -1.56
C PHE A 84 -0.40 4.45 -1.53
N THR A 85 -0.99 4.30 -0.35
CA THR A 85 -2.24 3.57 -0.14
C THR A 85 -3.19 4.39 0.73
N GLY A 86 -4.43 4.58 0.31
CA GLY A 86 -5.44 5.30 1.09
C GLY A 86 -6.32 6.21 0.22
N THR A 87 -6.89 7.22 0.87
CA THR A 87 -7.84 8.18 0.26
C THR A 87 -7.38 9.61 0.49
N GLU A 88 -7.98 10.58 -0.20
CA GLU A 88 -7.57 11.98 -0.11
C GLU A 88 -7.49 12.49 1.33
N GLY A 89 -6.33 13.05 1.70
CA GLY A 89 -6.06 13.56 3.04
C GLY A 89 -5.65 12.50 4.08
N ASP A 90 -5.72 11.20 3.76
CA ASP A 90 -5.25 10.11 4.61
C ASP A 90 -4.58 9.01 3.78
N TYR A 91 -3.34 9.30 3.36
CA TYR A 91 -2.51 8.31 2.70
C TYR A 91 -1.50 7.72 3.67
N LYS A 92 -1.22 6.43 3.52
CA LYS A 92 0.00 5.78 4.02
C LYS A 92 0.96 5.64 2.86
N TYR A 93 2.24 5.87 3.11
CA TYR A 93 3.25 5.80 2.07
C TYR A 93 4.42 4.91 2.47
N ILE A 94 5.06 4.35 1.45
CA ILE A 94 6.37 3.74 1.51
C ILE A 94 7.17 4.28 0.33
N ILE A 95 8.36 4.80 0.61
CA ILE A 95 9.23 5.37 -0.41
C ILE A 95 10.62 4.80 -0.19
N GLY A 96 11.24 4.34 -1.26
CA GLY A 96 12.58 3.78 -1.20
C GLY A 96 13.41 4.13 -2.44
N SER A 97 14.72 4.09 -2.26
CA SER A 97 15.70 4.30 -3.31
C SER A 97 16.92 3.44 -3.08
N ARG A 98 17.58 3.03 -4.16
CA ARG A 98 18.87 2.31 -4.09
C ARG A 98 20.07 3.26 -4.14
N GLN A 99 19.88 4.48 -4.62
CA GLN A 99 20.96 5.45 -4.86
C GLN A 99 20.97 6.60 -3.85
N LEU A 100 19.80 6.93 -3.30
CA LEU A 100 19.62 8.09 -2.43
C LEU A 100 19.42 7.66 -0.97
N ASP A 101 20.02 8.40 -0.03
CA ASP A 101 19.74 8.22 1.39
C ASP A 101 18.35 8.76 1.73
N MET A 102 17.43 7.86 2.05
CA MET A 102 16.05 8.22 2.31
C MET A 102 15.85 8.98 3.61
N ARG A 103 16.79 8.92 4.55
CA ARG A 103 16.70 9.69 5.80
C ARG A 103 16.91 11.18 5.58
N SER A 104 17.78 11.57 4.66
CA SER A 104 18.01 12.98 4.33
C SER A 104 16.81 13.57 3.59
N ILE A 105 16.20 12.79 2.70
CA ILE A 105 15.05 13.21 1.87
C ILE A 105 13.72 13.11 2.64
N ALA A 106 13.65 12.32 3.71
CA ALA A 106 12.43 12.15 4.51
C ALA A 106 11.84 13.48 4.98
N LYS A 107 12.68 14.44 5.41
CA LYS A 107 12.22 15.76 5.87
C LYS A 107 11.60 16.57 4.73
N ASP A 108 12.18 16.52 3.54
CA ASP A 108 11.66 17.23 2.37
C ASP A 108 10.32 16.67 1.93
N ILE A 109 10.19 15.34 1.88
CA ILE A 109 8.94 14.65 1.54
C ILE A 109 7.86 14.96 2.58
N ASN A 110 8.19 14.86 3.87
CA ASN A 110 7.26 15.18 4.95
C ASN A 110 6.80 16.64 4.88
N SER A 111 7.69 17.57 4.54
CA SER A 111 7.33 18.99 4.40
C SER A 111 6.45 19.23 3.18
N ALA A 112 6.74 18.60 2.04
CA ALA A 112 5.99 18.79 0.80
C ALA A 112 4.60 18.13 0.83
N LEU A 113 4.50 16.92 1.40
CA LEU A 113 3.27 16.12 1.39
C LEU A 113 2.52 16.16 2.73
N LYS A 114 2.88 17.09 3.63
CA LYS A 114 2.33 17.17 5.00
C LYS A 114 2.40 15.79 5.69
N GLY A 115 3.54 15.14 5.48
CA GLY A 115 3.81 13.78 5.88
C GLY A 115 4.38 13.67 7.29
N ARG A 116 4.15 12.52 7.92
CA ARG A 116 4.77 12.11 9.17
C ARG A 116 5.28 10.70 9.00
N GLY A 117 6.60 10.53 9.03
CA GLY A 117 7.22 9.25 8.77
C GLY A 117 8.73 9.31 8.84
N GLY A 118 9.34 8.12 8.76
CA GLY A 118 10.77 7.93 8.80
C GLY A 118 11.15 6.50 8.47
N GLY A 119 12.45 6.19 8.57
CA GLY A 119 12.93 4.85 8.25
C GLY A 119 14.44 4.74 8.19
N LYS A 120 14.89 3.79 7.39
CA LYS A 120 16.30 3.49 7.15
C LYS A 120 16.76 4.23 5.89
N ALA A 121 18.06 4.13 5.59
CA ALA A 121 18.67 4.84 4.46
C ALA A 121 18.12 4.37 3.10
N ASP A 122 17.64 3.13 3.02
CA ASP A 122 17.06 2.50 1.82
C ASP A 122 15.56 2.78 1.66
N MET A 123 14.84 3.00 2.77
CA MET A 123 13.38 3.06 2.75
C MET A 123 12.79 3.81 3.95
N ILE A 124 11.81 4.67 3.66
CA ILE A 124 10.99 5.39 4.64
C ILE A 124 9.52 4.99 4.52
N GLN A 125 8.81 5.10 5.63
CA GLN A 125 7.38 4.84 5.71
C GLN A 125 6.70 5.89 6.58
N GLY A 126 5.44 6.17 6.31
CA GLY A 126 4.68 7.16 7.07
C GLY A 126 3.26 7.34 6.59
N SER A 127 2.65 8.43 7.03
CA SER A 127 1.38 8.91 6.48
C SER A 127 1.54 10.31 5.88
N ALA A 128 0.70 10.66 4.92
CA ALA A 128 0.66 11.95 4.25
C ALA A 128 -0.77 12.48 4.21
N ALA A 129 -0.94 13.73 4.63
CA ALA A 129 -2.21 14.44 4.63
C ALA A 129 -2.30 15.38 3.43
N CYS A 130 -2.27 14.80 2.23
CA CYS A 130 -2.26 15.51 0.95
C CYS A 130 -3.27 14.90 -0.02
N THR A 131 -3.46 15.57 -1.15
CA THR A 131 -4.28 15.11 -2.26
C THR A 131 -3.49 14.23 -3.21
N LYS A 132 -4.19 13.42 -4.00
CA LYS A 132 -3.59 12.63 -5.08
C LYS A 132 -2.75 13.50 -6.03
N LYS A 133 -3.27 14.70 -6.36
CA LYS A 133 -2.63 15.65 -7.26
C LYS A 133 -1.31 16.19 -6.70
N GLU A 134 -1.26 16.57 -5.42
CA GLU A 134 -0.02 17.01 -4.75
C GLU A 134 1.06 15.91 -4.78
N ILE A 135 0.67 14.63 -4.63
CA ILE A 135 1.59 13.49 -4.75
C ILE A 135 2.14 13.39 -6.18
N GLU A 136 1.26 13.35 -7.17
CA GLU A 136 1.66 13.24 -8.58
C GLU A 136 2.57 14.41 -9.00
N GLU A 137 2.24 15.64 -8.60
CA GLU A 137 3.05 16.83 -8.88
C GLU A 137 4.45 16.74 -8.25
N TYR A 138 4.56 16.23 -7.00
CA TYR A 138 5.86 16.09 -6.34
C TYR A 138 6.78 15.10 -7.07
N PHE A 139 6.25 13.94 -7.48
CA PHE A 139 7.06 12.88 -8.09
C PHE A 139 7.29 13.06 -9.59
N HIS A 140 6.34 13.67 -10.33
CA HIS A 140 6.53 14.05 -11.73
C HIS A 140 7.36 15.33 -11.88
N GLY A 141 7.25 16.28 -10.95
CA GLY A 141 7.97 17.55 -11.00
C GLY A 141 9.46 17.46 -10.63
N LYS A 142 9.87 16.43 -9.89
CA LYS A 142 11.28 16.12 -9.62
C LYS A 142 11.84 15.19 -10.69
N ALA A 143 12.13 15.71 -11.88
CA ALA A 143 12.99 15.01 -12.83
C ALA A 143 14.43 14.96 -12.27
N VAL A 144 14.77 13.80 -11.70
CA VAL A 144 16.13 13.24 -11.47
C VAL A 144 17.15 14.15 -10.78
N PHE A 145 17.59 13.75 -9.57
CA PHE A 145 18.94 14.04 -9.07
C PHE A 145 19.86 12.89 -9.46
#